data_AF-A0A7S2KR22-F1
#
_entry.id   AF-A0A7S2KR22-F1
#
_cell.length_a   1.000
_cell.length_b   1.000
_cell.length_c   1.000
_cell.angle_alpha   90.00
_cell.angle_beta   90.00
_cell.angle_gamma   90.00
#
_symmetry.space_group_name_H-M   'P 1'
#
loop_
_entity.id
_entity.type
_entity.pdbx_description
1 polymer ?
#
loop_
_entity_poly.entity_id
_entity_poly.type
_entity_poly.pdbx_seq_one_letter_code
_entity_poly.pdbx_strand_id
1 'polypeptide(L)'
;MRVNNMILALLSSAPAARAFMHSRKVSPLLPPSASLAQAATTTHRKIAPVSLPSSSESRLYSVPSTPFDDGKSPFEITTPIYYVNDKPHIGHAYTSLACDVIARYMRHSGRDVFFLSGTDEHGQKVETTAKNAGMDPQSFCDEVSQSFRDLLTLLNVSNDDFIRTTESHHKEAVQHLWKTLMDKGAIYLGSYEGWYSVRDECYYNESELVDGKAPTGAEVEWVKKEDSYFFKLSDYEDKLLEYYESHPDLLAPASRKNEVVSFVKGGLKDLSISRTTFDWGVPVPGDDDHVMYVWIDALTNYMSALGYPNIEEGSKFDKYWPASLHIVGKDILRF
;
A
#
# COMPACT_ATOMS: atom_id res chain seq x y z
N MET A 1 -28.76 -21.99 8.70
CA MET A 1 -27.68 -22.96 9.02
C MET A 1 -27.24 -23.62 7.71
N ARG A 2 -25.94 -23.62 7.40
CA ARG A 2 -25.28 -24.17 6.18
C ARG A 2 -25.45 -23.40 4.85
N VAL A 3 -24.69 -22.33 4.68
CA VAL A 3 -23.80 -22.12 3.52
C VAL A 3 -22.56 -21.38 4.05
N ASN A 4 -21.60 -22.13 4.60
CA ASN A 4 -20.33 -21.58 5.11
C ASN A 4 -19.11 -22.37 4.60
N ASN A 5 -19.26 -23.21 3.57
CA ASN A 5 -18.27 -24.25 3.24
C ASN A 5 -17.80 -24.29 1.77
N MET A 6 -17.94 -23.24 0.97
CA MET A 6 -17.39 -23.23 -0.40
C MET A 6 -16.22 -22.25 -0.63
N ILE A 7 -15.91 -21.39 0.32
CA ILE A 7 -14.68 -20.56 0.30
C ILE A 7 -13.64 -21.07 1.32
N LEU A 8 -14.05 -21.90 2.29
CA LEU A 8 -13.15 -22.60 3.23
C LEU A 8 -12.61 -23.94 2.70
N ALA A 9 -13.06 -24.43 1.55
CA ALA A 9 -12.63 -25.72 0.98
C ALA A 9 -11.39 -25.64 0.06
N LEU A 10 -10.84 -24.44 -0.17
CA LEU A 10 -9.56 -24.25 -0.87
C LEU A 10 -8.38 -23.97 0.08
N LEU A 11 -8.61 -23.96 1.40
CA LEU A 11 -7.61 -23.63 2.41
C LEU A 11 -7.30 -24.76 3.41
N SER A 12 -7.72 -26.02 3.14
CA SER A 12 -7.45 -27.14 4.05
C SER A 12 -6.93 -28.44 3.40
N SER A 13 -6.11 -28.34 2.35
CA SER A 13 -5.36 -29.50 1.86
C SER A 13 -3.95 -29.13 1.37
N ALA A 14 -3.06 -28.85 2.32
CA ALA A 14 -1.62 -28.99 2.13
C ALA A 14 -0.99 -29.41 3.47
N PRO A 15 -0.52 -30.65 3.65
CA PRO A 15 0.24 -31.03 4.84
C PRO A 15 1.63 -30.42 4.83
N ALA A 16 2.08 -30.06 6.02
CA ALA A 16 3.39 -29.50 6.33
C ALA A 16 4.58 -30.35 5.86
N ALA A 17 5.69 -29.65 5.66
CA ALA A 17 7.02 -30.18 5.35
C ALA A 17 7.59 -31.11 6.44
N ARG A 18 8.35 -32.15 6.02
CA ARG A 18 9.67 -32.46 6.62
C ARG A 18 10.51 -33.49 5.82
N ALA A 19 11.78 -33.10 5.62
CA ALA A 19 13.02 -33.88 5.49
C ALA A 19 13.25 -34.81 4.28
N PHE A 20 14.31 -34.54 3.50
CA PHE A 20 15.54 -35.37 3.48
C PHE A 20 16.65 -34.71 2.63
N MET A 21 17.85 -34.55 3.21
CA MET A 21 19.10 -34.30 2.51
C MET A 21 19.67 -35.64 1.99
N HIS A 22 20.05 -35.74 0.72
CA HIS A 22 21.39 -36.18 0.24
C HIS A 22 21.43 -36.50 -1.27
N SER A 23 22.41 -35.86 -1.93
CA SER A 23 23.27 -36.38 -3.01
C SER A 23 22.74 -36.63 -4.44
N ARG A 24 23.35 -35.85 -5.36
CA ARG A 24 24.12 -36.27 -6.56
C ARG A 24 23.41 -36.70 -7.88
N LYS A 25 23.77 -35.92 -8.93
CA LYS A 25 24.20 -36.28 -10.32
C LYS A 25 23.30 -35.88 -11.50
N VAL A 26 23.67 -34.74 -12.10
CA VAL A 26 24.01 -34.42 -13.52
C VAL A 26 23.59 -35.38 -14.68
N SER A 27 22.81 -34.81 -15.62
CA SER A 27 22.73 -34.94 -17.11
C SER A 27 22.25 -36.25 -17.80
N PRO A 28 21.91 -36.24 -19.13
CA PRO A 28 21.85 -35.14 -20.13
C PRO A 28 20.56 -35.03 -21.00
N LEU A 29 20.52 -33.94 -21.77
CA LEU A 29 19.64 -33.62 -22.92
C LEU A 29 19.66 -34.66 -24.07
N LEU A 30 18.53 -34.81 -24.77
CA LEU A 30 18.42 -35.32 -26.15
C LEU A 30 17.30 -34.57 -26.93
N PRO A 31 17.37 -34.52 -28.28
CA PRO A 31 16.93 -33.39 -29.13
C PRO A 31 15.53 -33.56 -29.76
N PRO A 32 14.99 -32.55 -30.48
CA PRO A 32 13.73 -32.69 -31.21
C PRO A 32 13.97 -33.11 -32.66
N SER A 33 13.26 -34.14 -33.14
CA SER A 33 12.91 -34.25 -34.57
C SER A 33 11.70 -35.16 -34.83
N ALA A 34 10.96 -34.76 -35.87
CA ALA A 34 10.02 -35.51 -36.71
C ALA A 34 8.58 -35.80 -36.21
N SER A 35 7.67 -34.90 -36.62
CA SER A 35 6.46 -35.18 -37.44
C SER A 35 5.87 -36.59 -37.40
N LEU A 36 4.62 -36.70 -36.92
CA LEU A 36 3.61 -37.61 -37.48
C LEU A 36 2.22 -36.95 -37.35
N ALA A 37 1.68 -36.50 -38.48
CA ALA A 37 0.26 -36.24 -38.63
C ALA A 37 -0.49 -37.57 -38.65
N GLN A 38 -1.51 -37.74 -37.80
CA GLN A 38 -2.80 -38.33 -38.18
C GLN A 38 -3.80 -38.41 -37.01
N ALA A 39 -5.06 -38.23 -37.40
CA ALA A 39 -6.30 -38.61 -36.71
C ALA A 39 -6.79 -37.69 -35.58
N ALA A 40 -7.36 -36.55 -35.99
CA ALA A 40 -8.44 -35.91 -35.27
C ALA A 40 -9.68 -36.84 -35.21
N THR A 41 -10.14 -37.15 -34.01
CA THR A 41 -11.54 -37.56 -33.75
C THR A 41 -12.06 -36.79 -32.55
N THR A 42 -12.64 -35.62 -32.82
CA THR A 42 -13.31 -34.78 -31.84
C THR A 42 -14.63 -35.44 -31.43
N THR A 43 -14.69 -36.01 -30.24
CA THR A 43 -15.97 -36.34 -29.59
C THR A 43 -16.52 -35.08 -28.94
N HIS A 44 -17.49 -34.43 -29.58
CA HIS A 44 -18.24 -33.34 -28.98
C HIS A 44 -19.09 -33.85 -27.81
N ARG A 45 -18.61 -33.69 -26.58
CA ARG A 45 -19.47 -33.76 -25.39
C ARG A 45 -20.34 -32.51 -25.38
N LYS A 46 -21.64 -32.67 -25.70
CA LYS A 46 -22.65 -31.64 -25.46
C LYS A 46 -22.68 -31.34 -23.96
N ILE A 47 -22.21 -30.15 -23.57
CA ILE A 47 -22.42 -29.62 -22.23
C ILE A 47 -23.87 -29.14 -22.19
N ALA A 48 -24.68 -29.74 -21.32
CA ALA A 48 -26.05 -29.30 -21.11
C ALA A 48 -26.06 -27.87 -20.51
N PRO A 49 -26.98 -26.99 -20.91
CA PRO A 49 -27.08 -25.66 -20.32
C PRO A 49 -27.44 -25.79 -18.84
N VAL A 50 -26.62 -25.18 -17.97
CA VAL A 50 -26.91 -25.05 -16.55
C VAL A 50 -28.03 -24.03 -16.39
N SER A 51 -29.22 -24.47 -15.99
CA SER A 51 -30.31 -23.57 -15.62
C SER A 51 -29.99 -22.91 -14.28
N LEU A 52 -29.80 -21.59 -14.28
CA LEU A 52 -29.69 -20.80 -13.06
C LEU A 52 -31.04 -20.79 -12.33
N PRO A 53 -31.08 -21.02 -11.01
CA PRO A 53 -32.33 -20.94 -10.26
C PRO A 53 -32.82 -19.49 -10.22
N SER A 54 -34.10 -19.30 -10.55
CA SER A 54 -34.80 -18.03 -10.33
C SER A 54 -35.10 -17.89 -8.84
N SER A 55 -34.27 -17.13 -8.13
CA SER A 55 -34.59 -16.68 -6.77
C SER A 55 -34.38 -15.17 -6.68
N SER A 56 -35.50 -14.47 -6.61
CA SER A 56 -35.62 -13.09 -6.18
C SER A 56 -35.12 -12.95 -4.74
N GLU A 57 -33.86 -12.58 -4.58
CA GLU A 57 -33.31 -11.78 -3.50
C GLU A 57 -31.82 -11.66 -3.78
N SER A 58 -31.44 -10.58 -4.45
CA SER A 58 -30.07 -10.17 -4.64
C SER A 58 -29.46 -9.90 -3.27
N ARG A 59 -28.84 -10.90 -2.64
CA ARG A 59 -27.77 -10.66 -1.66
C ARG A 59 -26.51 -10.23 -2.42
N LEU A 60 -26.61 -9.11 -3.13
CA LEU A 60 -25.43 -8.31 -3.39
C LEU A 60 -24.93 -7.92 -2.00
N TYR A 61 -23.68 -8.25 -1.69
CA TYR A 61 -23.02 -7.60 -0.58
C TYR A 61 -23.18 -6.10 -0.84
N SER A 62 -23.89 -5.40 0.05
CA SER A 62 -23.89 -3.94 0.03
C SER A 62 -22.42 -3.54 0.14
N VAL A 63 -21.90 -2.87 -0.89
CA VAL A 63 -20.65 -2.14 -0.71
C VAL A 63 -20.88 -1.26 0.52
N PRO A 64 -19.96 -1.25 1.50
CA PRO A 64 -20.12 -0.37 2.65
C PRO A 64 -20.38 1.03 2.13
N SER A 65 -21.59 1.54 2.36
CA SER A 65 -21.86 2.95 2.11
C SER A 65 -20.95 3.68 3.06
N THR A 66 -19.95 4.39 2.53
CA THR A 66 -19.21 5.33 3.37
C THR A 66 -20.23 6.34 3.92
N PRO A 67 -19.92 7.05 5.02
CA PRO A 67 -20.78 8.13 5.50
C PRO A 67 -21.11 9.20 4.44
N PHE A 68 -20.44 9.16 3.28
CA PHE A 68 -20.54 10.08 2.15
C PHE A 68 -21.15 9.44 0.88
N ASP A 69 -21.56 8.16 0.91
CA ASP A 69 -22.13 7.47 -0.25
C ASP A 69 -23.63 7.77 -0.40
N ASP A 70 -23.95 8.89 -1.06
CA ASP A 70 -25.31 9.26 -1.49
C ASP A 70 -25.76 8.61 -2.81
N GLY A 71 -24.98 7.64 -3.33
CA GLY A 71 -25.18 7.02 -4.64
C GLY A 71 -24.86 7.87 -5.87
N LYS A 72 -24.44 9.14 -5.73
CA LYS A 72 -24.21 10.07 -6.86
C LYS A 72 -22.92 10.90 -6.78
N SER A 73 -22.35 11.01 -5.60
CA SER A 73 -21.15 11.80 -5.33
C SER A 73 -19.93 11.25 -6.09
N PRO A 74 -18.91 12.08 -6.32
CA PRO A 74 -17.60 11.61 -6.76
C PRO A 74 -17.09 10.48 -5.86
N PHE A 75 -16.37 9.53 -6.44
CA PHE A 75 -15.85 8.37 -5.73
C PHE A 75 -14.36 8.22 -6.01
N GLU A 76 -13.55 8.48 -4.99
CA GLU A 76 -12.12 8.24 -5.06
C GLU A 76 -11.78 6.89 -4.42
N ILE A 77 -11.02 6.09 -5.14
CA ILE A 77 -10.42 4.85 -4.63
C ILE A 77 -8.94 4.83 -4.91
N THR A 78 -8.15 4.37 -3.94
CA THR A 78 -6.70 4.31 -4.09
C THR A 78 -6.16 2.91 -3.75
N THR A 79 -5.12 2.47 -4.46
CA THR A 79 -4.20 1.45 -3.92
C THR A 79 -3.23 2.12 -2.95
N PRO A 80 -2.44 1.35 -2.17
CA PRO A 80 -1.17 1.86 -1.67
C PRO A 80 -0.28 2.19 -2.88
N ILE A 81 0.63 3.14 -2.70
CA ILE A 81 1.75 3.27 -3.62
C ILE A 81 2.78 2.17 -3.28
N TYR A 82 3.35 1.53 -4.31
CA TYR A 82 4.22 0.39 -4.11
C TYR A 82 5.69 0.80 -4.04
N TYR A 83 6.41 0.25 -3.06
CA TYR A 83 7.82 0.55 -2.85
C TYR A 83 8.70 -0.02 -3.98
N VAL A 84 9.50 0.83 -4.63
CA VAL A 84 10.29 0.47 -5.84
C VAL A 84 11.64 -0.16 -5.54
N ASN A 85 11.73 -1.05 -4.56
CA ASN A 85 12.99 -1.75 -4.26
C ASN A 85 13.14 -3.09 -4.99
N ASP A 86 12.08 -3.61 -5.61
CA ASP A 86 12.09 -4.87 -6.37
C ASP A 86 10.94 -4.90 -7.39
N LYS A 87 10.91 -5.94 -8.23
CA LYS A 87 9.88 -6.17 -9.25
C LYS A 87 8.51 -6.42 -8.63
N PRO A 88 7.42 -6.10 -9.36
CA PRO A 88 6.07 -6.39 -8.89
C PRO A 88 5.82 -7.88 -8.63
N HIS A 89 5.11 -8.21 -7.56
CA HIS A 89 4.71 -9.57 -7.20
C HIS A 89 3.19 -9.73 -7.07
N ILE A 90 2.72 -10.96 -6.81
CA ILE A 90 1.28 -11.29 -6.75
C ILE A 90 0.47 -10.44 -5.75
N GLY A 91 1.08 -9.98 -4.66
CA GLY A 91 0.42 -9.07 -3.70
C GLY A 91 0.02 -7.71 -4.30
N HIS A 92 0.87 -7.15 -5.18
CA HIS A 92 0.58 -5.90 -5.88
C HIS A 92 -0.55 -6.12 -6.89
N ALA A 93 -0.46 -7.20 -7.67
CA ALA A 93 -1.50 -7.58 -8.62
C ALA A 93 -2.86 -7.77 -7.93
N TYR A 94 -2.90 -8.46 -6.78
CA TYR A 94 -4.12 -8.69 -6.02
C TYR A 94 -4.79 -7.38 -5.60
N THR A 95 -4.03 -6.47 -5.00
CA THR A 95 -4.56 -5.19 -4.49
C THR A 95 -5.05 -4.32 -5.65
N SER A 96 -4.26 -4.20 -6.73
CA SER A 96 -4.65 -3.42 -7.91
C SER A 96 -5.90 -3.98 -8.60
N LEU A 97 -6.06 -5.30 -8.71
CA LEU A 97 -7.27 -5.92 -9.23
C LEU A 97 -8.50 -5.70 -8.34
N ALA A 98 -8.32 -5.77 -7.01
CA ALA A 98 -9.41 -5.52 -6.08
C ALA A 98 -9.94 -4.08 -6.21
N CYS A 99 -9.03 -3.09 -6.27
CA CYS A 99 -9.41 -1.70 -6.53
C CYS A 99 -10.06 -1.53 -7.91
N ASP A 100 -9.52 -2.16 -8.96
CA ASP A 100 -10.07 -2.06 -10.32
C ASP A 100 -11.51 -2.56 -10.41
N VAL A 101 -11.81 -3.71 -9.79
CA VAL A 101 -13.18 -4.26 -9.77
C VAL A 101 -14.14 -3.27 -9.10
N ILE A 102 -13.73 -2.66 -7.98
CA ILE A 102 -14.57 -1.69 -7.26
C ILE A 102 -14.73 -0.40 -8.08
N ALA A 103 -13.64 0.14 -8.63
CA ALA A 103 -13.67 1.34 -9.47
C ALA A 103 -14.60 1.15 -10.68
N ARG A 104 -14.48 0.03 -11.39
CA ARG A 104 -15.34 -0.30 -12.54
C ARG A 104 -16.79 -0.50 -12.12
N TYR A 105 -17.05 -1.14 -10.98
CA TYR A 105 -18.41 -1.29 -10.46
C TYR A 105 -19.04 0.07 -10.13
N MET A 106 -18.29 0.98 -9.52
CA MET A 106 -18.78 2.34 -9.22
C MET A 106 -19.04 3.15 -10.49
N ARG A 107 -18.13 3.09 -11.48
CA ARG A 107 -18.35 3.70 -12.80
C ARG A 107 -19.59 3.11 -13.48
N HIS A 108 -19.76 1.80 -13.43
CA HIS A 108 -20.94 1.12 -13.98
C HIS A 108 -22.24 1.52 -13.29
N SER A 109 -22.16 1.85 -11.99
CA SER A 109 -23.27 2.34 -11.19
C SER A 109 -23.59 3.83 -11.43
N GLY A 110 -22.88 4.49 -12.35
CA GLY A 110 -23.12 5.88 -12.74
C GLY A 110 -22.36 6.92 -11.92
N ARG A 111 -21.41 6.50 -11.07
CA ARG A 111 -20.55 7.43 -10.31
C ARG A 111 -19.42 7.98 -11.15
N ASP A 112 -19.02 9.20 -10.81
CA ASP A 112 -17.80 9.83 -11.30
C ASP A 112 -16.61 9.36 -10.45
N VAL A 113 -15.69 8.61 -11.04
CA VAL A 113 -14.67 7.86 -10.30
C VAL A 113 -13.28 8.38 -10.61
N PHE A 114 -12.48 8.58 -9.57
CA PHE A 114 -11.04 8.76 -9.65
C PHE A 114 -10.34 7.57 -8.97
N PHE A 115 -9.64 6.76 -9.76
CA PHE A 115 -8.90 5.60 -9.27
C PHE A 115 -7.39 5.87 -9.35
N LEU A 116 -6.75 6.01 -8.19
CA LEU A 116 -5.32 6.25 -8.06
C LEU A 116 -4.53 4.96 -7.79
N SER A 117 -3.38 4.84 -8.44
CA SER A 117 -2.30 3.90 -8.09
C SER A 117 -0.97 4.65 -8.17
N GLY A 118 0.14 4.06 -7.72
CA GLY A 118 1.44 4.70 -7.90
C GLY A 118 2.60 3.94 -7.30
N THR A 119 3.75 4.62 -7.23
CA THR A 119 5.00 4.10 -6.66
C THR A 119 5.57 5.04 -5.61
N ASP A 120 6.03 4.44 -4.51
CA ASP A 120 6.85 5.09 -3.49
C ASP A 120 8.32 4.87 -3.83
N GLU A 121 9.01 5.97 -4.07
CA GLU A 121 10.30 6.01 -4.73
C GLU A 121 11.42 6.59 -3.88
N HIS A 122 11.17 6.97 -2.63
CA HIS A 122 12.19 7.54 -1.75
C HIS A 122 12.65 6.55 -0.66
N GLY A 123 13.66 6.93 0.11
CA GLY A 123 14.13 6.16 1.27
C GLY A 123 15.47 5.46 1.06
N GLN A 124 16.09 5.08 2.19
CA GLN A 124 17.43 4.51 2.23
C GLN A 124 17.54 3.19 1.47
N LYS A 125 16.49 2.37 1.50
CA LYS A 125 16.51 1.05 0.86
C LYS A 125 16.46 1.14 -0.66
N VAL A 126 15.70 2.08 -1.23
CA VAL A 126 15.77 2.40 -2.67
C VAL A 126 17.16 2.89 -3.04
N GLU A 127 17.71 3.85 -2.30
CA GLU A 127 19.05 4.40 -2.57
C GLU A 127 20.15 3.31 -2.55
N THR A 128 20.12 2.44 -1.54
CA THR A 128 21.05 1.33 -1.40
C THR A 128 20.89 0.31 -2.53
N THR A 129 19.66 0.03 -2.95
CA THR A 129 19.39 -0.93 -4.03
C THR A 129 19.87 -0.40 -5.38
N ALA A 130 19.64 0.89 -5.66
CA ALA A 130 20.18 1.55 -6.85
C ALA A 130 21.72 1.53 -6.87
N LYS A 131 22.36 1.87 -5.74
CA LYS A 131 23.83 1.79 -5.59
C LYS A 131 24.35 0.37 -5.85
N ASN A 132 23.70 -0.66 -5.30
CA ASN A 132 24.07 -2.07 -5.51
C ASN A 132 23.88 -2.53 -6.96
N ALA A 133 22.91 -1.94 -7.68
CA ALA A 133 22.71 -2.15 -9.10
C ALA A 133 23.68 -1.33 -9.99
N GLY A 134 24.49 -0.45 -9.40
CA GLY A 134 25.37 0.46 -10.15
C GLY A 134 24.62 1.55 -10.91
N MET A 135 23.42 1.91 -10.44
CA MET A 135 22.54 2.89 -11.06
C MET A 135 22.37 4.12 -10.17
N ASP A 136 22.12 5.27 -10.80
CA ASP A 136 21.60 6.44 -10.12
C ASP A 136 20.18 6.17 -9.58
N PRO A 137 19.81 6.63 -8.36
CA PRO A 137 18.51 6.36 -7.76
C PRO A 137 17.30 6.78 -8.62
N GLN A 138 17.35 7.91 -9.31
CA GLN A 138 16.24 8.35 -10.17
C GLN A 138 16.08 7.37 -11.34
N SER A 139 17.19 7.01 -11.98
CA SER A 139 17.18 6.07 -13.11
C SER A 139 16.67 4.68 -12.70
N PHE A 140 17.03 4.22 -11.50
CA PHE A 140 16.54 2.97 -10.93
C PHE A 140 15.02 3.04 -10.66
N CYS A 141 14.54 4.12 -10.05
CA CYS A 141 13.11 4.33 -9.82
C CYS A 141 12.32 4.40 -11.12
N ASP A 142 12.84 5.07 -12.15
CA ASP A 142 12.21 5.15 -13.48
C ASP A 142 12.00 3.74 -14.09
N GLU A 143 13.01 2.87 -14.02
CA GLU A 143 12.93 1.50 -14.54
C GLU A 143 11.94 0.62 -13.75
N VAL A 144 12.01 0.65 -12.42
CA VAL A 144 11.15 -0.17 -11.57
C VAL A 144 9.72 0.31 -11.62
N SER A 145 9.49 1.63 -11.60
CA SER A 145 8.15 2.23 -11.74
C SER A 145 7.50 1.85 -13.08
N GLN A 146 8.28 1.82 -14.17
CA GLN A 146 7.79 1.33 -15.46
C GLN A 146 7.31 -0.12 -15.37
N SER A 147 8.01 -0.99 -14.63
CA SER A 147 7.56 -2.38 -14.42
C SER A 147 6.22 -2.48 -13.70
N PHE A 148 5.92 -1.57 -12.77
CA PHE A 148 4.59 -1.49 -12.13
C PHE A 148 3.51 -0.99 -13.11
N ARG A 149 3.81 0.00 -13.94
CA ARG A 149 2.90 0.47 -15.00
C ARG A 149 2.60 -0.63 -16.02
N ASP A 150 3.60 -1.42 -16.39
CA ASP A 150 3.47 -2.57 -17.28
C ASP A 150 2.58 -3.66 -16.65
N LEU A 151 2.70 -3.92 -15.35
CA LEU A 151 1.81 -4.83 -14.63
C LEU A 151 0.35 -4.34 -14.70
N LEU A 152 0.09 -3.06 -14.41
CA LEU A 152 -1.27 -2.51 -14.46
C LEU A 152 -1.86 -2.61 -15.87
N THR A 153 -1.04 -2.36 -16.89
CA THR A 153 -1.42 -2.52 -18.30
C THR A 153 -1.74 -3.97 -18.63
N LEU A 154 -0.89 -4.92 -18.22
CA LEU A 154 -1.09 -6.36 -18.43
C LEU A 154 -2.39 -6.86 -17.79
N LEU A 155 -2.71 -6.35 -16.59
CA LEU A 155 -3.93 -6.68 -15.85
C LEU A 155 -5.15 -5.91 -16.32
N ASN A 156 -5.00 -4.98 -17.27
CA ASN A 156 -6.04 -4.07 -17.75
C ASN A 156 -6.71 -3.28 -16.61
N VAL A 157 -5.90 -2.77 -15.68
CA VAL A 157 -6.34 -1.93 -14.57
C VAL A 157 -6.74 -0.55 -15.12
N SER A 158 -7.85 -0.01 -14.61
CA SER A 158 -8.47 1.24 -15.07
C SER A 158 -8.19 2.41 -14.13
N ASN A 159 -6.98 2.52 -13.60
CA ASN A 159 -6.58 3.70 -12.82
C ASN A 159 -6.55 4.93 -13.73
N ASP A 160 -7.04 6.06 -13.23
CA ASP A 160 -7.10 7.34 -13.94
C ASP A 160 -5.78 8.09 -13.86
N ASP A 161 -4.97 7.79 -12.84
CA ASP A 161 -3.64 8.38 -12.65
C ASP A 161 -2.65 7.36 -12.07
N PHE A 162 -1.36 7.63 -12.24
CA PHE A 162 -0.27 6.87 -11.65
C PHE A 162 0.78 7.83 -11.07
N ILE A 163 0.69 8.06 -9.76
CA ILE A 163 1.56 9.00 -9.03
C ILE A 163 2.94 8.39 -8.78
N ARG A 164 4.00 9.20 -8.89
CA ARG A 164 5.36 8.84 -8.47
C ARG A 164 5.87 9.86 -7.47
N THR A 165 6.43 9.42 -6.34
CA THR A 165 6.90 10.38 -5.31
C THR A 165 8.10 11.23 -5.77
N THR A 166 8.81 10.82 -6.83
CA THR A 166 9.87 11.65 -7.45
C THR A 166 9.36 12.85 -8.26
N GLU A 167 8.06 12.91 -8.59
CA GLU A 167 7.47 13.98 -9.40
C GLU A 167 7.46 15.33 -8.65
N SER A 168 7.69 16.43 -9.37
CA SER A 168 7.84 17.76 -8.76
C SER A 168 6.60 18.21 -7.98
N HIS A 169 5.40 17.96 -8.54
CA HIS A 169 4.15 18.35 -7.88
C HIS A 169 3.91 17.59 -6.58
N HIS A 170 4.40 16.34 -6.46
CA HIS A 170 4.35 15.60 -5.20
C HIS A 170 5.30 16.22 -4.16
N LYS A 171 6.54 16.52 -4.56
CA LYS A 171 7.53 17.19 -3.68
C LYS A 171 7.00 18.53 -3.15
N GLU A 172 6.37 19.33 -4.01
CA GLU A 172 5.72 20.59 -3.62
C GLU A 172 4.56 20.37 -2.64
N ALA A 173 3.72 19.37 -2.87
CA ALA A 173 2.62 18.98 -1.99
C ALA A 173 3.12 18.60 -0.58
N VAL A 174 4.15 17.75 -0.52
CA VAL A 174 4.77 17.26 0.71
C VAL A 174 5.41 18.41 1.49
N GLN A 175 6.17 19.28 0.82
CA GLN A 175 6.75 20.47 1.43
C GLN A 175 5.69 21.44 1.96
N HIS A 176 4.57 21.60 1.26
CA HIS A 176 3.47 22.43 1.73
C HIS A 176 2.77 21.83 2.96
N LEU A 177 2.53 20.51 2.98
CA LEU A 177 1.97 19.82 4.14
C LEU A 177 2.90 19.98 5.35
N TRP A 178 4.20 19.76 5.16
CA TRP A 178 5.20 19.96 6.20
C TRP A 178 5.14 21.36 6.81
N LYS A 179 5.18 22.38 5.96
CA LYS A 179 5.08 23.78 6.40
C LYS A 179 3.79 24.03 7.17
N THR A 180 2.66 23.50 6.69
CA THR A 180 1.35 23.62 7.36
C THR A 180 1.39 23.00 8.77
N LEU A 181 2.03 21.85 8.93
CA LEU A 181 2.16 21.18 10.23
C LEU A 181 3.13 21.92 11.17
N MET A 182 4.23 22.45 10.63
CA MET A 182 5.15 23.34 11.37
C MET A 182 4.45 24.61 11.85
N ASP A 183 3.71 25.31 10.98
CA ASP A 183 2.98 26.54 11.31
C ASP A 183 1.91 26.32 12.38
N LYS A 184 1.34 25.11 12.44
CA LYS A 184 0.39 24.68 13.49
C LYS A 184 1.07 24.24 14.79
N GLY A 185 2.41 24.23 14.85
CA GLY A 185 3.18 23.76 16.01
C GLY A 185 3.07 22.25 16.25
N ALA A 186 2.68 21.48 15.23
CA ALA A 186 2.54 20.02 15.28
C ALA A 186 3.85 19.28 15.00
N ILE A 187 4.87 19.99 14.50
CA ILE A 187 6.23 19.47 14.28
C ILE A 187 7.22 20.21 15.19
N TYR A 188 8.20 19.48 15.73
CA TYR A 188 9.31 20.06 16.47
C TYR A 188 10.61 19.30 16.20
N LEU A 189 11.76 19.97 16.32
CA LEU A 189 13.08 19.31 16.25
C LEU A 189 13.42 18.71 17.61
N GLY A 190 13.82 17.45 17.61
CA GLY A 190 14.29 16.72 18.79
C GLY A 190 15.46 15.81 18.44
N SER A 191 15.82 14.93 19.36
CA SER A 191 16.77 13.84 19.09
C SER A 191 16.16 12.52 19.51
N TYR A 192 16.35 11.49 18.70
CA TYR A 192 15.88 10.13 19.00
C TYR A 192 17.03 9.24 19.45
N GLU A 193 16.75 8.35 20.41
CA GLU A 193 17.58 7.19 20.70
C GLU A 193 16.67 5.95 20.81
N GLY A 194 17.06 4.84 20.16
CA GLY A 194 16.25 3.63 20.16
C GLY A 194 16.68 2.58 19.15
N TRP A 195 15.97 1.46 19.11
CA TRP A 195 16.24 0.36 18.17
C TRP A 195 15.59 0.64 16.82
N TYR A 196 16.37 0.63 15.74
CA TYR A 196 15.87 0.88 14.37
C TYR A 196 16.02 -0.36 13.49
N SER A 197 14.99 -0.68 12.71
CA SER A 197 15.10 -1.66 11.64
C SER A 197 15.14 -1.01 10.27
N VAL A 198 16.25 -1.21 9.55
CA VAL A 198 16.38 -0.79 8.13
C VAL A 198 15.40 -1.54 7.23
N ARG A 199 15.07 -2.80 7.54
CA ARG A 199 14.21 -3.62 6.67
C ARG A 199 12.77 -3.11 6.66
N ASP A 200 12.28 -2.77 7.84
CA ASP A 200 10.91 -2.30 8.07
C ASP A 200 10.85 -0.76 8.03
N GLU A 201 12.01 -0.11 7.88
CA GLU A 201 12.23 1.33 7.97
C GLU A 201 11.62 1.97 9.22
N CYS A 202 11.53 1.25 10.33
CA CYS A 202 10.76 1.65 11.52
C CYS A 202 11.58 1.54 12.82
N TYR A 203 11.29 2.41 13.79
CA TYR A 203 11.85 2.34 15.13
C TYR A 203 10.97 1.49 16.05
N TYR A 204 11.61 0.76 16.96
CA TYR A 204 10.99 -0.08 17.98
C TYR A 204 11.51 0.29 19.36
N ASN A 205 10.64 0.26 20.36
CA ASN A 205 11.06 0.30 21.75
C ASN A 205 11.68 -1.04 22.15
N GLU A 206 12.53 -1.05 23.17
CA GLU A 206 13.14 -2.28 23.70
C GLU A 206 12.07 -3.30 24.17
N SER A 207 10.93 -2.82 24.67
CA SER A 207 9.78 -3.66 25.06
C SER A 207 9.04 -4.30 23.88
N GLU A 208 9.21 -3.77 22.67
CA GLU A 208 8.61 -4.33 21.45
C GLU A 208 9.50 -5.38 20.80
N LEU A 209 10.76 -5.51 21.25
CA LEU A 209 11.68 -6.48 20.67
C LEU A 209 11.34 -7.90 21.14
N VAL A 210 11.39 -8.83 20.20
CA VAL A 210 11.24 -10.27 20.44
C VAL A 210 12.59 -10.92 20.16
N ASP A 211 13.23 -11.45 21.20
CA ASP A 211 14.58 -12.03 21.14
C ASP A 211 15.63 -11.11 20.49
N GLY A 212 15.54 -9.80 20.76
CA GLY A 212 16.46 -8.79 20.23
C GLY A 212 16.19 -8.38 18.77
N LYS A 213 15.02 -8.71 18.23
CA LYS A 213 14.59 -8.37 16.86
C LYS A 213 13.26 -7.63 16.85
N ALA A 214 12.93 -6.94 15.76
CA ALA A 214 11.62 -6.35 15.55
C ALA A 214 10.49 -7.42 15.62
N PRO A 215 9.24 -7.07 15.95
CA PRO A 215 8.09 -8.00 15.94
C PRO A 215 7.89 -8.75 14.62
N THR A 216 8.37 -8.17 13.52
CA THR A 216 8.36 -8.73 12.16
C THR A 216 9.49 -9.76 11.93
N GLY A 217 10.39 -9.94 12.89
CA GLY A 217 11.63 -10.71 12.80
C GLY A 217 12.81 -10.00 12.13
N ALA A 218 12.73 -8.68 11.91
CA ALA A 218 13.82 -7.90 11.33
C ALA A 218 14.95 -7.67 12.33
N GLU A 219 16.20 -7.61 11.84
CA GLU A 219 17.32 -7.11 12.65
C GLU A 219 17.08 -5.65 13.03
N VAL A 220 17.56 -5.28 14.22
CA VAL A 220 17.52 -3.91 14.74
C VAL A 220 18.89 -3.47 15.23
N GLU A 221 19.18 -2.18 15.10
CA GLU A 221 20.43 -1.57 15.58
C GLU A 221 20.10 -0.42 16.55
N TRP A 222 20.89 -0.27 17.62
CA TRP A 222 20.70 0.83 18.55
C TRP A 222 21.29 2.12 17.98
N VAL A 223 20.42 3.09 17.70
CA VAL A 223 20.78 4.41 17.20
C VAL A 223 20.89 5.36 18.38
N LYS A 224 22.06 6.00 18.56
CA LYS A 224 22.26 7.04 19.59
C LYS A 224 22.13 8.42 19.00
N LYS A 225 21.11 9.15 19.45
CA LYS A 225 21.01 10.61 19.36
C LYS A 225 21.13 11.12 17.92
N GLU A 226 20.26 10.62 17.05
CA GLU A 226 20.05 11.23 15.74
C GLU A 226 19.05 12.37 15.89
N ASP A 227 19.44 13.55 15.42
CA ASP A 227 18.52 14.67 15.32
C ASP A 227 17.42 14.28 14.32
N SER A 228 16.17 14.59 14.67
CA SER A 228 15.02 14.29 13.84
C SER A 228 13.89 15.25 14.18
N TYR A 229 13.12 15.62 13.16
CA TYR A 229 11.85 16.28 13.35
C TYR A 229 10.81 15.25 13.79
N PHE A 230 9.95 15.64 14.72
CA PHE A 230 8.90 14.81 15.28
C PHE A 230 7.54 15.42 15.02
N PHE A 231 6.59 14.61 14.58
CA PHE A 231 5.17 14.92 14.60
C PHE A 231 4.60 14.58 15.97
N LYS A 232 3.85 15.52 16.56
CA LYS A 232 3.18 15.36 17.86
C LYS A 232 1.97 14.43 17.80
N LEU A 233 2.19 13.18 17.39
CA LEU A 233 1.13 12.18 17.24
C LEU A 233 0.42 11.90 18.58
N SER A 234 1.11 12.08 19.71
CA SER A 234 0.50 11.94 21.05
C SER A 234 -0.66 12.92 21.28
N ASP A 235 -0.61 14.14 20.69
CA ASP A 235 -1.68 15.15 20.78
C ASP A 235 -2.98 14.77 20.02
N TYR A 236 -2.97 13.64 19.32
CA TYR A 236 -4.08 13.15 18.49
C TYR A 236 -4.73 11.87 19.02
N GLU A 237 -4.24 11.27 20.11
CA GLU A 237 -4.78 10.01 20.65
C GLU A 237 -6.28 10.08 20.92
N ASP A 238 -6.72 11.00 21.78
CA ASP A 238 -8.14 11.16 22.13
C ASP A 238 -9.00 11.52 20.91
N LYS A 239 -8.47 12.37 20.01
CA LYS A 239 -9.16 12.79 18.79
C LYS A 239 -9.39 11.62 17.84
N LEU A 240 -8.39 10.74 17.70
CA LEU A 240 -8.49 9.55 16.86
C LEU A 240 -9.49 8.55 17.46
N LEU A 241 -9.46 8.34 18.79
CA LEU A 241 -10.43 7.47 19.45
C LEU A 241 -11.88 7.96 19.28
N GLU A 242 -12.11 9.26 19.48
CA GLU A 242 -13.41 9.90 19.23
C GLU A 242 -13.82 9.77 17.76
N TYR A 243 -12.87 9.94 16.83
CA TYR A 243 -13.14 9.80 15.40
C TYR A 243 -13.54 8.37 15.02
N TYR A 244 -12.86 7.35 15.56
CA TYR A 244 -13.19 5.93 15.31
C TYR A 244 -14.52 5.50 15.94
N GLU A 245 -14.91 6.12 17.06
CA GLU A 245 -16.19 5.89 17.71
C GLU A 245 -17.34 6.50 16.91
N SER A 246 -17.17 7.75 16.45
CA SER A 246 -18.17 8.47 15.65
C SER A 246 -18.28 7.98 14.20
N HIS A 247 -17.28 7.28 13.66
CA HIS A 247 -17.26 6.76 12.28
C HIS A 247 -17.07 5.23 12.28
N PRO A 248 -18.12 4.45 12.58
CA PRO A 248 -17.97 3.03 12.81
C PRO A 248 -17.44 2.25 11.59
N ASP A 249 -17.73 2.75 10.38
CA ASP A 249 -17.40 2.13 9.09
C ASP A 249 -16.08 2.66 8.47
N LEU A 250 -15.34 3.54 9.17
CA LEU A 250 -14.07 4.10 8.68
C LEU A 250 -13.02 3.01 8.41
N LEU A 251 -12.98 1.99 9.27
CA LEU A 251 -11.98 0.93 9.22
C LEU A 251 -12.68 -0.42 9.04
N ALA A 252 -12.28 -1.14 7.99
CA ALA A 252 -12.78 -2.48 7.70
C ALA A 252 -11.62 -3.44 7.39
N PRO A 253 -11.78 -4.75 7.65
CA PRO A 253 -12.87 -5.37 8.41
C PRO A 253 -12.78 -5.11 9.93
N ALA A 254 -13.83 -5.45 10.68
CA ALA A 254 -13.92 -5.21 12.12
C ALA A 254 -12.73 -5.73 12.94
N SER A 255 -12.11 -6.85 12.52
CA SER A 255 -10.90 -7.37 13.18
C SER A 255 -9.71 -6.42 13.07
N ARG A 256 -9.53 -5.76 11.93
CA ARG A 256 -8.48 -4.76 11.68
C ARG A 256 -8.78 -3.46 12.41
N LYS A 257 -10.05 -3.03 12.43
CA LYS A 257 -10.49 -1.90 13.26
C LYS A 257 -10.13 -2.11 14.73
N ASN A 258 -10.44 -3.27 15.30
CA ASN A 258 -10.15 -3.57 16.70
C ASN A 258 -8.65 -3.51 17.01
N GLU A 259 -7.81 -3.93 16.06
CA GLU A 259 -6.35 -3.88 16.17
C GLU A 259 -5.84 -2.43 16.23
N VAL A 260 -6.29 -1.57 15.31
CA VAL A 260 -5.94 -0.14 15.30
C VAL A 260 -6.43 0.57 16.56
N VAL A 261 -7.70 0.37 16.92
CA VAL A 261 -8.26 1.00 18.13
C VAL A 261 -7.53 0.54 19.39
N SER A 262 -7.14 -0.73 19.48
CA SER A 262 -6.38 -1.24 20.63
C SER A 262 -4.96 -0.67 20.67
N PHE A 263 -4.33 -0.47 19.51
CA PHE A 263 -3.03 0.18 19.43
C PHE A 263 -3.09 1.62 19.93
N VAL A 264 -4.06 2.42 19.45
CA VAL A 264 -4.22 3.82 19.90
C VAL A 264 -4.55 3.91 21.39
N LYS A 265 -5.42 3.02 21.91
CA LYS A 265 -5.70 2.93 23.36
C LYS A 265 -4.49 2.54 24.21
N GLY A 266 -3.44 2.00 23.59
CA GLY A 266 -2.18 1.65 24.27
C GLY A 266 -1.28 2.85 24.55
N GLY A 267 -1.62 4.04 24.05
CA GLY A 267 -0.82 5.25 24.16
C GLY A 267 -0.06 5.55 22.86
N LEU A 268 -0.25 6.73 22.29
CA LEU A 268 0.51 7.22 21.14
C LEU A 268 1.73 8.02 21.60
N LYS A 269 2.85 7.78 20.91
CA LYS A 269 4.08 8.56 21.07
C LYS A 269 4.31 9.42 19.84
N ASP A 270 5.07 10.48 20.01
CA ASP A 270 5.46 11.35 18.90
C ASP A 270 6.31 10.58 17.88
N LEU A 271 6.03 10.84 16.61
CA LEU A 271 6.57 10.08 15.49
C LEU A 271 7.73 10.84 14.86
N SER A 272 8.88 10.21 14.73
CA SER A 272 10.00 10.76 13.96
C SER A 272 9.63 10.79 12.47
N ILE A 273 9.75 11.97 11.85
CA ILE A 273 9.33 12.27 10.47
C ILE A 273 10.45 12.84 9.58
N SER A 274 11.70 12.86 10.03
CA SER A 274 12.86 13.16 9.17
C SER A 274 14.07 12.29 9.47
N ARG A 275 15.04 12.27 8.54
CA ARG A 275 16.32 11.56 8.64
C ARG A 275 17.46 12.46 8.17
N THR A 276 18.68 12.22 8.68
CA THR A 276 19.93 12.89 8.26
C THR A 276 20.94 11.92 7.66
N THR A 277 20.58 10.64 7.56
CA THR A 277 21.51 9.54 7.24
C THR A 277 21.57 9.18 5.77
N PHE A 278 20.71 9.77 4.93
CA PHE A 278 20.67 9.61 3.48
C PHE A 278 20.00 10.81 2.81
N ASP A 279 20.28 11.01 1.51
CA ASP A 279 19.83 12.18 0.75
C ASP A 279 18.65 11.88 -0.21
N TRP A 280 18.31 10.61 -0.40
CA TRP A 280 17.26 10.19 -1.33
C TRP A 280 15.85 10.32 -0.73
N GLY A 281 15.33 11.55 -0.76
CA GLY A 281 14.00 11.91 -0.29
C GLY A 281 13.63 13.36 -0.59
N VAL A 282 12.48 13.81 -0.06
CA VAL A 282 12.07 15.21 -0.14
C VAL A 282 12.78 16.01 0.95
N PRO A 283 13.52 17.09 0.64
CA PRO A 283 14.21 17.88 1.65
C PRO A 283 13.22 18.65 2.54
N VAL A 284 13.54 18.77 3.82
CA VAL A 284 12.77 19.55 4.79
C VAL A 284 12.89 21.05 4.49
N PRO A 285 11.78 21.79 4.32
CA PRO A 285 11.83 23.22 4.03
C PRO A 285 12.58 24.01 5.11
N GLY A 286 13.69 24.61 4.71
CA GLY A 286 14.52 25.44 5.59
C GLY A 286 15.58 24.68 6.39
N ASP A 287 15.71 23.36 6.18
CA ASP A 287 16.75 22.53 6.79
C ASP A 287 17.17 21.40 5.82
N ASP A 288 18.13 21.70 4.95
CA ASP A 288 18.57 20.81 3.88
C ASP A 288 19.39 19.59 4.40
N ASP A 289 19.79 19.60 5.68
CA ASP A 289 20.45 18.45 6.32
C ASP A 289 19.46 17.31 6.61
N HIS A 290 18.15 17.59 6.52
CA HIS A 290 17.08 16.64 6.76
C HIS A 290 16.29 16.29 5.49
N VAL A 291 16.09 14.99 5.27
CA VAL A 291 15.08 14.47 4.34
C VAL A 291 13.84 14.02 5.10
N MET A 292 12.67 14.23 4.53
CA MET A 292 11.41 13.76 5.10
C MET A 292 11.36 12.24 5.07
N TYR A 293 10.88 11.67 6.18
CA TYR A 293 10.71 10.24 6.35
C TYR A 293 9.56 9.73 5.49
N VAL A 294 9.68 8.48 5.03
CA VAL A 294 8.86 7.88 3.97
C VAL A 294 7.35 8.02 4.22
N TRP A 295 6.84 7.91 5.45
CA TRP A 295 5.38 7.93 5.64
C TRP A 295 4.73 9.30 5.42
N ILE A 296 5.37 10.42 5.77
CA ILE A 296 4.76 11.74 5.49
C ILE A 296 4.79 12.05 4.00
N ASP A 297 5.86 11.65 3.33
CA ASP A 297 6.03 11.74 1.88
C ASP A 297 5.00 10.84 1.16
N ALA A 298 5.08 9.53 1.40
CA ALA A 298 4.22 8.52 0.80
C ALA A 298 2.74 8.81 1.04
N LEU A 299 2.27 9.07 2.26
CA LEU A 299 0.84 9.29 2.53
C LEU A 299 0.29 10.56 1.85
N THR A 300 1.14 11.54 1.54
CA THR A 300 0.73 12.76 0.83
C THR A 300 0.35 12.47 -0.63
N ASN A 301 0.71 11.30 -1.19
CA ASN A 301 0.37 10.93 -2.57
C ASN A 301 -1.13 11.04 -2.87
N TYR A 302 -1.97 10.67 -1.89
CA TYR A 302 -3.42 10.68 -2.03
C TYR A 302 -3.95 12.10 -2.24
N MET A 303 -3.30 13.10 -1.66
CA MET A 303 -3.64 14.51 -1.87
C MET A 303 -2.94 15.10 -3.09
N SER A 304 -1.67 14.77 -3.31
CA SER A 304 -0.87 15.36 -4.39
C SER A 304 -1.38 14.97 -5.78
N ALA A 305 -1.86 13.74 -5.95
CA ALA A 305 -2.46 13.27 -7.21
C ALA A 305 -3.73 14.05 -7.59
N LEU A 306 -4.40 14.67 -6.60
CA LEU A 306 -5.55 15.54 -6.81
C LEU A 306 -5.18 17.02 -6.98
N GLY A 307 -3.88 17.36 -6.94
CA GLY A 307 -3.38 18.72 -7.15
C GLY A 307 -3.17 19.53 -5.87
N TYR A 308 -3.20 18.92 -4.67
CA TYR A 308 -2.78 19.60 -3.44
C TYR A 308 -1.37 20.19 -3.61
N PRO A 309 -1.12 21.44 -3.19
CA PRO A 309 -1.95 22.26 -2.31
C PRO A 309 -2.93 23.22 -2.98
N ASN A 310 -3.14 23.12 -4.30
CA ASN A 310 -4.04 24.00 -5.04
C ASN A 310 -5.50 23.54 -4.86
N ILE A 311 -6.17 24.09 -3.85
CA ILE A 311 -7.57 23.78 -3.49
C ILE A 311 -8.48 24.86 -4.09
N GLU A 312 -8.74 24.76 -5.39
CA GLU A 312 -9.65 25.65 -6.11
C GLU A 312 -11.01 24.98 -6.36
N GLU A 313 -12.09 25.77 -6.42
CA GLU A 313 -13.44 25.27 -6.74
C GLU A 313 -13.45 24.56 -8.09
N GLY A 314 -13.96 23.32 -8.14
CA GLY A 314 -13.99 22.50 -9.34
C GLY A 314 -12.66 21.80 -9.69
N SER A 315 -11.61 21.96 -8.86
CA SER A 315 -10.38 21.16 -8.97
C SER A 315 -10.65 19.67 -8.67
N LYS A 316 -9.70 18.80 -9.04
CA LYS A 316 -9.76 17.38 -8.64
C LYS A 316 -9.79 17.24 -7.12
N PHE A 317 -9.03 18.06 -6.39
CA PHE A 317 -8.99 18.05 -4.93
C PHE A 317 -10.36 18.37 -4.33
N ASP A 318 -10.97 19.49 -4.74
CA ASP A 318 -12.31 19.90 -4.29
C ASP A 318 -13.39 18.84 -4.59
N LYS A 319 -13.25 18.14 -5.72
CA LYS A 319 -14.24 17.15 -6.16
C LYS A 319 -14.10 15.79 -5.48
N TYR A 320 -12.88 15.28 -5.32
CA TYR A 320 -12.63 13.89 -4.93
C TYR A 320 -12.18 13.73 -3.48
N TRP A 321 -11.59 14.77 -2.87
CA TRP A 321 -11.15 14.72 -1.48
C TRP A 321 -12.30 15.09 -0.52
N PRO A 322 -12.47 14.38 0.61
CA PRO A 322 -11.70 13.23 1.07
C PRO A 322 -12.00 11.95 0.30
N ALA A 323 -11.00 11.06 0.21
CA ALA A 323 -11.14 9.82 -0.52
C ALA A 323 -12.29 8.95 0.02
N SER A 324 -12.99 8.27 -0.89
CA SER A 324 -14.07 7.35 -0.51
C SER A 324 -13.51 6.03 0.05
N LEU A 325 -12.41 5.52 -0.53
CA LEU A 325 -11.82 4.25 -0.10
C LEU A 325 -10.31 4.19 -0.35
N HIS A 326 -9.54 4.03 0.72
CA HIS A 326 -8.16 3.58 0.65
C HIS A 326 -8.12 2.07 0.87
N ILE A 327 -7.67 1.30 -0.12
CA ILE A 327 -7.41 -0.13 0.05
C ILE A 327 -5.94 -0.29 0.43
N VAL A 328 -5.68 -0.98 1.54
CA VAL A 328 -4.31 -1.22 2.02
C VAL A 328 -4.06 -2.66 2.40
N GLY A 329 -2.80 -3.07 2.32
CA GLY A 329 -2.34 -4.33 2.90
C GLY A 329 -2.38 -4.27 4.43
N LYS A 330 -2.57 -5.42 5.08
CA LYS A 330 -2.62 -5.48 6.56
C LYS A 330 -1.34 -4.93 7.22
N ASP A 331 -0.20 -5.03 6.53
CA ASP A 331 1.12 -4.73 7.09
C ASP A 331 1.37 -3.22 7.23
N ILE A 332 0.59 -2.40 6.53
CA ILE A 332 0.67 -0.93 6.57
C ILE A 332 -0.56 -0.28 7.20
N LEU A 333 -1.42 -1.06 7.88
CA LEU A 333 -2.70 -0.61 8.42
C LEU A 333 -2.60 0.53 9.45
N ARG A 334 -1.47 0.64 10.17
CA ARG A 334 -1.30 1.64 11.23
C ARG A 334 -0.97 3.04 10.69
N PHE A 335 -0.48 3.13 9.45
CA PHE A 335 -0.09 4.36 8.78
C PHE A 335 -1.30 4.93 8.02
#